data_AF-A0A811MH55-F1
#
_entry.id   AF-A0A811MH55-F1
#
_cell.length_a   1.000
_cell.length_b   1.000
_cell.length_c   1.000
_cell.angle_alpha   90.00
_cell.angle_beta   90.00
_cell.angle_gamma   90.00
#
_symmetry.space_group_name_H-M   'P 1'
#
loop_
_entity.id
_entity.type
_entity.pdbx_description
1 polymer ?
#
loop_
_entity_poly.entity_id
_entity_poly.type
_entity_poly.pdbx_seq_one_letter_code
_entity_poly.pdbx_strand_id
1 'polypeptide(L)'
;MGRDDEPVDSMDIDGQKQQQLEAHTAVPEGFSTDYLRIYYGKLFPYGDFFKWLCYGNDGKHPGCDQAYVGRREFSLTLENDIYLCFQSFDNATELESSIKEKCPFKIDIGPVYSVDPSKRHAYAQSGNNVFVPVERELIFDIMILVSITYSGYTVGVVVSIAGSVIAEQESSAMNKGPRLLTTFESTRRSYTDVLRSFFNDKLLLNQQLFASEERCQKILDLIPDENVASELHGKWQGNRRSSLSKEDINATRWDQLKTTLQSGKHKAQGLRRCVEEIVFSYTYPRLDMEVSKHMNHLLKAPFCIHPKTGRVCVPIDPNNCDDFDPAAVPTLSQEELESAYNAKLQQSKNSLNS
;
A
#
# COMPACT_ATOMS: atom_id res chain seq x y z
N MET A 1 8.71 15.70 -55.38
CA MET A 1 8.48 16.84 -54.47
C MET A 1 6.99 17.14 -54.53
N GLY A 2 6.12 16.81 -53.59
CA GLY A 2 6.24 16.31 -52.23
C GLY A 2 4.98 16.77 -51.48
N ARG A 3 4.19 15.85 -50.96
CA ARG A 3 3.62 15.84 -49.60
C ARG A 3 2.60 14.71 -49.50
N ASP A 4 2.94 13.80 -48.60
CA ASP A 4 2.21 12.62 -48.19
C ASP A 4 0.97 13.00 -47.38
N ASP A 5 -0.16 12.41 -47.73
CA ASP A 5 -1.35 12.31 -46.88
C ASP A 5 -1.16 11.05 -46.01
N GLU A 6 -0.82 11.25 -44.73
CA GLU A 6 -0.81 10.18 -43.73
C GLU A 6 -2.23 10.00 -43.15
N PRO A 7 -2.86 8.82 -43.27
CA PRO A 7 -4.06 8.49 -42.50
C PRO A 7 -3.66 8.10 -41.07
N VAL A 8 -4.33 8.70 -40.09
CA VAL A 8 -4.15 8.42 -38.66
C VAL A 8 -4.51 6.95 -38.38
N ASP A 9 -3.49 6.19 -38.00
CA ASP A 9 -3.56 4.78 -37.67
C ASP A 9 -4.46 4.54 -36.45
N SER A 10 -5.51 3.76 -36.66
CA SER A 10 -6.36 3.22 -35.61
C SER A 10 -5.55 2.21 -34.81
N MET A 11 -5.19 2.55 -33.57
CA MET A 11 -4.51 1.61 -32.69
C MET A 11 -5.47 0.48 -32.29
N ASP A 12 -5.33 -0.64 -33.00
CA ASP A 12 -5.77 -1.96 -32.58
C ASP A 12 -5.11 -2.33 -31.24
N ILE A 13 -5.94 -2.70 -30.26
CA ILE A 13 -5.51 -3.27 -28.99
C ILE A 13 -5.36 -4.78 -29.22
N ASP A 14 -4.15 -5.20 -29.59
CA ASP A 14 -3.81 -6.61 -29.64
C ASP A 14 -3.70 -7.18 -28.22
N GLY A 15 -4.50 -8.23 -28.00
CA GLY A 15 -4.58 -8.95 -26.75
C GLY A 15 -3.44 -9.94 -26.51
N GLN A 16 -3.54 -10.52 -25.31
CA GLN A 16 -2.92 -11.75 -24.81
C GLN A 16 -1.53 -11.64 -24.15
N LYS A 17 -1.55 -11.53 -22.82
CA LYS A 17 -1.31 -12.69 -21.92
C LYS A 17 -1.81 -12.40 -20.51
N GLN A 18 -3.13 -12.41 -20.33
CA GLN A 18 -3.73 -12.81 -19.06
C GLN A 18 -3.58 -14.33 -18.94
N GLN A 19 -2.53 -14.78 -18.26
CA GLN A 19 -2.52 -16.14 -17.71
C GLN A 19 -3.26 -16.12 -16.38
N GLN A 20 -4.52 -16.55 -16.48
CA GLN A 20 -5.35 -17.21 -15.49
C GLN A 20 -4.72 -17.41 -14.11
N LEU A 21 -5.19 -16.60 -13.15
CA LEU A 21 -5.49 -17.09 -11.82
C LEU A 21 -6.99 -16.91 -11.61
N GLU A 22 -7.76 -17.86 -12.13
CA GLU A 22 -9.17 -18.02 -11.80
C GLU A 22 -9.25 -18.40 -10.32
N ALA A 23 -9.58 -17.43 -9.47
CA ALA A 23 -10.07 -17.68 -8.13
C ALA A 23 -11.49 -17.12 -8.07
N HIS A 24 -12.45 -18.04 -8.12
CA HIS A 24 -13.86 -17.78 -7.88
C HIS A 24 -14.06 -16.80 -6.73
N THR A 25 -14.83 -15.74 -6.99
CA THR A 25 -15.28 -14.73 -6.03
C THR A 25 -16.21 -15.37 -5.01
N ALA A 26 -15.66 -16.15 -4.09
CA ALA A 26 -16.37 -16.57 -2.89
C ALA A 26 -16.32 -15.38 -1.92
N VAL A 27 -17.44 -14.67 -1.83
CA VAL A 27 -17.77 -13.83 -0.68
C VAL A 27 -17.59 -14.69 0.58
N PRO A 28 -16.85 -14.25 1.61
CA PRO A 28 -16.67 -15.05 2.82
C PRO A 28 -18.01 -15.51 3.38
N GLU A 29 -18.08 -16.72 3.96
CA GLU A 29 -19.21 -17.12 4.81
C GLU A 29 -19.39 -16.03 5.89
N GLY A 30 -20.41 -15.18 5.73
CA GLY A 30 -20.71 -14.08 6.66
C GLY A 30 -20.71 -12.66 6.08
N PHE A 31 -20.17 -12.40 4.88
CA PHE A 31 -20.31 -11.07 4.26
C PHE A 31 -21.68 -10.95 3.58
N SER A 32 -22.59 -10.22 4.21
CA SER A 32 -23.91 -9.89 3.66
C SER A 32 -23.93 -8.45 3.14
N THR A 33 -24.55 -8.24 1.98
CA THR A 33 -24.86 -6.90 1.45
C THR A 33 -25.77 -6.12 2.40
N ASP A 34 -26.54 -6.79 3.26
CA ASP A 34 -27.34 -6.14 4.28
C ASP A 34 -26.48 -5.50 5.38
N TYR A 35 -25.36 -6.13 5.76
CA TYR A 35 -24.41 -5.53 6.71
C TYR A 35 -23.73 -4.30 6.12
N LEU A 36 -23.41 -4.33 4.83
CA LEU A 36 -22.89 -3.16 4.12
C LEU A 36 -23.90 -2.01 4.10
N ARG A 37 -25.18 -2.32 3.86
CA ARG A 37 -26.27 -1.33 3.90
C ARG A 37 -26.44 -0.72 5.30
N ILE A 38 -26.34 -1.54 6.36
CA ILE A 38 -26.38 -1.05 7.74
C ILE A 38 -25.17 -0.17 8.05
N TYR A 39 -23.98 -0.57 7.60
CA TYR A 39 -22.73 0.18 7.80
C TYR A 39 -22.82 1.58 7.19
N TYR A 40 -23.20 1.70 5.92
CA TYR A 40 -23.44 2.99 5.28
C TYR A 40 -24.65 3.72 5.88
N GLY A 41 -25.66 3.00 6.37
CA GLY A 41 -26.81 3.61 7.03
C GLY A 41 -26.49 4.32 8.35
N LYS A 42 -25.52 3.80 9.13
CA LYS A 42 -25.35 4.16 10.55
C LYS A 42 -23.93 4.57 10.94
N LEU A 43 -22.90 3.96 10.35
CA LEU A 43 -21.54 4.00 10.89
C LEU A 43 -20.57 4.80 10.05
N PHE A 44 -20.65 4.73 8.71
CA PHE A 44 -19.72 5.44 7.82
C PHE A 44 -19.64 6.94 8.20
N PRO A 45 -18.43 7.51 8.37
CA PRO A 45 -18.25 8.84 8.94
C PRO A 45 -18.40 9.95 7.87
N TYR A 46 -19.58 10.09 7.26
CA TYR A 46 -19.81 11.02 6.14
C TYR A 46 -19.35 12.45 6.42
N GLY A 47 -19.64 12.99 7.61
CA GLY A 47 -19.28 14.36 7.98
C GLY A 47 -17.77 14.59 8.00
N ASP A 48 -17.03 13.75 8.71
CA ASP A 48 -15.56 13.87 8.81
C ASP A 48 -14.88 13.52 7.49
N PHE A 49 -15.39 12.49 6.79
CA PHE A 49 -14.90 12.09 5.47
C PHE A 49 -15.03 13.22 4.45
N PHE A 50 -16.20 13.86 4.38
CA PHE A 50 -16.42 14.98 3.47
C PHE A 50 -15.62 16.22 3.88
N LYS A 51 -15.57 16.53 5.18
CA LYS A 51 -14.77 17.65 5.72
C LYS A 51 -13.28 17.50 5.37
N TRP A 52 -12.73 16.29 5.47
CA TRP A 52 -11.36 15.98 5.09
C TRP A 52 -11.10 16.34 3.61
N LEU A 53 -11.97 15.87 2.71
CA LEU A 53 -11.81 16.08 1.26
C LEU A 53 -12.04 17.52 0.80
N CYS A 54 -12.65 18.37 1.64
CA CYS A 54 -12.86 19.78 1.32
C CYS A 54 -11.60 20.63 1.49
N TYR A 55 -10.63 20.24 2.32
CA TYR A 55 -9.46 21.07 2.67
C TYR A 55 -9.82 22.51 3.10
N GLY A 56 -10.93 22.68 3.84
CA GLY A 56 -11.42 23.99 4.27
C GLY A 56 -12.25 24.74 3.22
N ASN A 57 -12.52 24.13 2.06
CA ASN A 57 -13.40 24.66 1.02
C ASN A 57 -14.88 24.29 1.22
N ASP A 58 -15.33 24.15 2.47
CA ASP A 58 -16.69 23.69 2.83
C ASP A 58 -17.70 24.84 2.97
N GLY A 59 -17.41 26.02 2.40
CA GLY A 59 -18.28 27.19 2.47
C GLY A 59 -18.16 28.02 3.75
N LYS A 60 -17.40 27.57 4.77
CA LYS A 60 -17.30 28.28 6.06
C LYS A 60 -16.27 29.40 6.08
N HIS A 61 -15.23 29.29 5.25
CA HIS A 61 -14.17 30.30 5.16
C HIS A 61 -14.47 31.31 4.05
N PRO A 62 -14.36 32.63 4.26
CA PRO A 62 -14.73 33.64 3.25
C PRO A 62 -13.91 33.56 1.94
N GLY A 63 -12.71 32.97 1.99
CA GLY A 63 -11.88 32.72 0.82
C GLY A 63 -11.99 31.29 0.25
N CYS A 64 -12.99 30.51 0.63
CA CYS A 64 -13.15 29.15 0.10
C CYS A 64 -13.54 29.15 -1.37
N ASP A 65 -13.01 28.19 -2.12
CA ASP A 65 -13.58 27.82 -3.41
C ASP A 65 -14.72 26.83 -3.20
N GLN A 66 -15.97 27.32 -3.18
CA GLN A 66 -17.15 26.47 -2.94
C GLN A 66 -17.30 25.34 -3.96
N ALA A 67 -16.73 25.48 -5.16
CA ALA A 67 -16.81 24.46 -6.21
C ALA A 67 -15.68 23.42 -6.10
N TYR A 68 -14.75 23.56 -5.14
CA TYR A 68 -13.57 22.69 -5.02
C TYR A 68 -13.95 21.20 -4.92
N VAL A 69 -14.85 20.88 -3.99
CA VAL A 69 -15.26 19.49 -3.73
C VAL A 69 -16.14 18.92 -4.86
N GLY A 70 -16.97 19.75 -5.50
CA GLY A 70 -17.76 19.36 -6.68
C GLY A 70 -16.92 19.02 -7.90
N ARG A 71 -15.62 19.34 -7.88
CA ARG A 71 -14.66 18.95 -8.92
C ARG A 71 -13.85 17.70 -8.56
N ARG A 72 -14.04 17.13 -7.36
CA ARG A 72 -13.40 15.88 -6.95
C ARG A 72 -14.10 14.69 -7.57
N GLU A 73 -13.32 13.81 -8.19
CA GLU A 73 -13.81 12.53 -8.67
C GLU A 73 -13.94 11.50 -7.54
N PHE A 74 -15.04 10.76 -7.58
CA PHE A 74 -15.25 9.49 -6.91
C PHE A 74 -15.56 8.41 -7.95
N SER A 75 -15.09 7.20 -7.69
CA SER A 75 -15.50 5.99 -8.40
C SER A 75 -16.18 5.03 -7.44
N LEU A 76 -17.30 4.45 -7.84
CA LEU A 76 -18.07 3.50 -7.05
C LEU A 76 -18.11 2.16 -7.76
N THR A 77 -17.64 1.10 -7.11
CA THR A 77 -17.81 -0.28 -7.61
C THR A 77 -19.05 -0.89 -6.96
N LEU A 78 -20.03 -1.27 -7.78
CA LEU A 78 -21.27 -1.90 -7.35
C LEU A 78 -21.19 -3.43 -7.48
N GLU A 79 -22.31 -4.10 -7.25
CA GLU A 79 -22.45 -5.54 -7.50
C GLU A 79 -22.11 -5.88 -8.97
N ASN A 80 -21.60 -7.09 -9.20
CA ASN A 80 -21.14 -7.56 -10.51
C ASN A 80 -20.00 -6.73 -11.12
N ASP A 81 -19.18 -6.11 -10.27
CA ASP A 81 -18.02 -5.29 -10.68
C ASP A 81 -18.41 -4.16 -11.66
N ILE A 82 -19.60 -3.58 -11.50
CA ILE A 82 -20.03 -2.41 -12.26
C ILE A 82 -19.31 -1.17 -11.70
N TYR A 83 -18.53 -0.49 -12.53
CA TYR A 83 -17.79 0.73 -12.16
C TYR A 83 -18.55 1.99 -12.58
N LEU A 84 -18.83 2.85 -11.60
CA LEU A 84 -19.35 4.19 -11.82
C LEU A 84 -18.24 5.21 -11.57
N CYS A 85 -17.47 5.55 -12.61
CA CYS A 85 -16.41 6.55 -12.54
C CYS A 85 -16.96 7.98 -12.67
N PHE A 86 -16.10 8.98 -12.42
CA PHE A 86 -16.41 10.40 -12.60
C PHE A 86 -17.67 10.86 -11.86
N GLN A 87 -17.94 10.28 -10.70
CA GLN A 87 -18.96 10.81 -9.78
C GLN A 87 -18.38 12.03 -9.05
N SER A 88 -19.23 12.99 -8.72
CA SER A 88 -18.87 14.17 -7.93
C SER A 88 -20.06 14.55 -7.04
N PHE A 89 -19.79 15.24 -5.93
CA PHE A 89 -20.79 15.62 -4.94
C PHE A 89 -20.49 17.02 -4.42
N ASP A 90 -21.50 17.88 -4.35
CA ASP A 90 -21.31 19.27 -3.92
C ASP A 90 -21.35 19.41 -2.39
N ASN A 91 -21.93 18.44 -1.69
CA ASN A 91 -22.04 18.45 -0.23
C ASN A 91 -22.12 17.03 0.38
N ALA A 92 -21.93 16.95 1.70
CA ALA A 92 -21.96 15.70 2.44
C ALA A 92 -23.30 14.94 2.33
N THR A 93 -24.42 15.66 2.22
CA THR A 93 -25.76 15.06 2.13
C THR A 93 -25.97 14.34 0.80
N GLU A 94 -25.48 14.91 -0.30
CA GLU A 94 -25.50 14.27 -1.63
C GLU A 94 -24.63 13.02 -1.66
N LEU A 95 -23.41 13.10 -1.12
CA LEU A 95 -22.51 11.96 -0.98
C LEU A 95 -23.17 10.85 -0.17
N GLU A 96 -23.74 11.19 0.99
CA GLU A 96 -24.41 10.25 1.89
C GLU A 96 -25.60 9.57 1.21
N SER A 97 -26.46 10.36 0.56
CA SER A 97 -27.62 9.84 -0.15
C SER A 97 -27.21 8.88 -1.27
N SER A 98 -26.20 9.25 -2.07
CA SER A 98 -25.74 8.43 -3.19
C SER A 98 -25.06 7.14 -2.73
N ILE A 99 -24.24 7.19 -1.68
CA ILE A 99 -23.60 5.98 -1.12
C ILE A 99 -24.66 5.05 -0.51
N LYS A 100 -25.66 5.57 0.21
CA LYS A 100 -26.73 4.74 0.78
C LYS A 100 -27.62 4.11 -0.29
N GLU A 101 -27.93 4.85 -1.34
CA GLU A 101 -28.74 4.36 -2.46
C GLU A 101 -28.00 3.28 -3.26
N LYS A 102 -26.76 3.56 -3.67
CA LYS A 102 -25.98 2.67 -4.53
C LYS A 102 -25.33 1.52 -3.77
N CYS A 103 -25.12 1.67 -2.46
CA CYS A 103 -24.51 0.68 -1.57
C CYS A 103 -23.22 0.03 -2.16
N PRO A 104 -22.20 0.84 -2.48
CA PRO A 104 -21.03 0.38 -3.22
C PRO A 104 -20.12 -0.56 -2.41
N PHE A 105 -19.58 -1.59 -3.06
CA PHE A 105 -18.59 -2.50 -2.48
C PHE A 105 -17.20 -1.86 -2.37
N LYS A 106 -16.90 -0.90 -3.24
CA LYS A 106 -15.67 -0.08 -3.18
C LYS A 106 -16.00 1.36 -3.51
N ILE A 107 -15.32 2.26 -2.82
CA ILE A 107 -15.31 3.69 -3.11
C ILE A 107 -13.84 4.03 -3.35
N ASP A 108 -13.53 4.59 -4.50
CA ASP A 108 -12.21 5.13 -4.81
C ASP A 108 -12.29 6.64 -4.96
N ILE A 109 -11.26 7.34 -4.50
CA ILE A 109 -11.10 8.80 -4.57
C ILE A 109 -10.12 9.11 -5.70
N GLY A 110 -10.52 9.97 -6.63
CA GLY A 110 -9.68 10.41 -7.75
C GLY A 110 -8.95 11.71 -7.48
N PRO A 111 -8.69 12.54 -8.50
CA PRO A 111 -8.21 13.91 -8.36
C PRO A 111 -9.35 14.95 -8.33
N VAL A 112 -9.00 16.20 -7.99
CA VAL A 112 -9.81 17.39 -8.26
C VAL A 112 -9.47 17.75 -9.69
N TYR A 113 -10.52 17.91 -10.50
CA TYR A 113 -10.43 18.37 -11.87
C TYR A 113 -10.58 19.89 -11.94
N SER A 114 -10.24 20.44 -13.10
CA SER A 114 -10.50 21.84 -13.46
C SER A 114 -11.99 22.16 -13.60
N VAL A 115 -12.82 21.15 -13.87
CA VAL A 115 -14.29 21.25 -14.04
C VAL A 115 -14.96 20.01 -13.45
N ASP A 116 -16.28 20.05 -13.26
CA ASP A 116 -17.08 18.96 -12.68
C ASP A 116 -16.96 17.63 -13.47
N PRO A 117 -16.40 16.55 -12.88
CA PRO A 117 -16.23 15.26 -13.54
C PRO A 117 -17.52 14.63 -14.05
N SER A 118 -18.65 14.85 -13.38
CA SER A 118 -19.94 14.29 -13.78
C SER A 118 -20.41 14.81 -15.15
N LYS A 119 -19.93 16.01 -15.54
CA LYS A 119 -20.26 16.71 -16.78
C LYS A 119 -19.22 16.54 -17.89
N ARG A 120 -18.24 15.64 -17.73
CA ARG A 120 -17.11 15.42 -18.68
C ARG A 120 -17.52 15.32 -20.16
N HIS A 121 -18.65 14.68 -20.45
CA HIS A 121 -19.13 14.52 -21.83
C HIS A 121 -19.53 15.85 -22.49
N ALA A 122 -20.06 16.80 -21.71
CA ALA A 122 -20.37 18.13 -22.21
C ALA A 122 -19.10 18.90 -22.57
N TYR A 123 -18.03 18.74 -21.79
CA TYR A 123 -16.75 19.43 -22.04
C TYR A 123 -16.01 18.86 -23.25
N ALA A 124 -16.11 17.54 -23.50
CA ALA A 124 -15.50 16.90 -24.66
C ALA A 124 -16.00 17.46 -26.00
N GLN A 125 -17.22 18.00 -26.04
CA GLN A 125 -17.83 18.56 -27.25
C GLN A 125 -17.39 20.00 -27.54
N SER A 126 -16.74 20.68 -26.58
CA SER A 126 -16.45 22.11 -26.66
C SER A 126 -15.17 22.47 -27.46
N GLY A 127 -14.44 21.47 -27.98
CA GLY A 127 -13.21 21.66 -28.77
C GLY A 127 -11.97 22.08 -27.96
N ASN A 128 -12.16 22.63 -26.76
CA ASN A 128 -11.10 22.91 -25.80
C ASN A 128 -11.06 21.79 -24.75
N ASN A 129 -9.90 21.15 -24.57
CA ASN A 129 -9.73 20.11 -23.55
C ASN A 129 -9.61 20.72 -22.14
N VAL A 130 -10.73 21.22 -21.62
CA VAL A 130 -10.81 21.87 -20.32
C VAL A 130 -10.94 20.87 -19.16
N PHE A 131 -11.12 19.57 -19.42
CA PHE A 131 -11.27 18.53 -18.40
C PHE A 131 -9.92 17.89 -18.09
N VAL A 132 -9.23 18.43 -17.09
CA VAL A 132 -7.88 17.99 -16.69
C VAL A 132 -7.78 17.87 -15.17
N PRO A 133 -7.05 16.87 -14.64
CA PRO A 133 -6.78 16.79 -13.21
C PRO A 133 -5.83 17.93 -12.80
N VAL A 134 -6.16 18.63 -11.72
CA VAL A 134 -5.39 19.78 -11.22
C VAL A 134 -4.70 19.47 -9.90
N GLU A 135 -5.35 18.73 -9.00
CA GLU A 135 -4.84 18.46 -7.67
C GLU A 135 -5.18 17.04 -7.22
N ARG A 136 -4.25 16.41 -6.51
CA ARG A 136 -4.45 15.12 -5.86
C ARG A 136 -3.49 15.01 -4.70
N GLU A 137 -3.90 14.28 -3.68
CA GLU A 137 -3.01 13.81 -2.63
C GLU A 137 -1.85 13.02 -3.23
N LEU A 138 -0.65 13.22 -2.68
CA LEU A 138 0.48 12.33 -2.95
C LEU A 138 0.24 11.03 -2.18
N ILE A 139 0.11 9.95 -2.93
CA ILE A 139 -0.30 8.64 -2.40
C ILE A 139 0.82 7.64 -2.67
N PHE A 140 1.09 6.80 -1.67
CA PHE A 140 1.99 5.66 -1.77
C PHE A 140 1.21 4.38 -1.47
N ASP A 141 1.20 3.44 -2.42
CA ASP A 141 0.71 2.08 -2.17
C ASP A 141 1.90 1.14 -1.94
N ILE A 142 1.86 0.41 -0.83
CA ILE A 142 2.94 -0.45 -0.38
C ILE A 142 2.48 -1.89 -0.53
N MET A 143 3.06 -2.60 -1.49
CA MET A 143 2.73 -4.01 -1.70
C MET A 143 3.44 -4.90 -0.67
N ILE A 144 2.69 -5.83 -0.07
CA ILE A 144 3.22 -6.90 0.76
C ILE A 144 3.79 -7.99 -0.16
N LEU A 145 5.12 -8.19 -0.13
CA LEU A 145 5.76 -9.28 -0.87
C LEU A 145 5.38 -10.64 -0.27
N VAL A 146 4.68 -11.47 -1.05
CA VAL A 146 4.20 -12.82 -0.73
C VAL A 146 5.28 -13.79 -0.24
N SER A 147 6.57 -13.52 -0.50
CA SER A 147 7.69 -14.35 -0.02
C SER A 147 8.06 -14.12 1.45
N ILE A 148 7.52 -13.09 2.10
CA ILE A 148 7.63 -12.83 3.54
C ILE A 148 6.29 -13.26 4.13
N THR A 149 6.17 -14.53 4.49
CA THR A 149 4.92 -15.15 4.90
C THR A 149 4.44 -14.63 6.27
N TYR A 150 3.31 -13.92 6.28
CA TYR A 150 2.34 -13.67 7.36
C TYR A 150 2.79 -13.72 8.85
N SER A 151 2.72 -12.56 9.51
CA SER A 151 2.26 -12.40 10.91
C SER A 151 2.10 -10.90 11.18
N GLY A 152 0.99 -10.27 10.79
CA GLY A 152 0.49 -9.00 11.36
C GLY A 152 1.35 -7.72 11.35
N TYR A 153 2.66 -7.75 11.06
CA TYR A 153 3.58 -6.67 11.40
C TYR A 153 4.21 -6.01 10.17
N THR A 154 3.41 -5.44 9.26
CA THR A 154 4.02 -4.70 8.13
C THR A 154 3.27 -3.44 7.69
N VAL A 155 2.56 -2.78 8.60
CA VAL A 155 2.05 -1.42 8.34
C VAL A 155 2.70 -0.35 9.25
N GLY A 156 3.43 -0.76 10.29
CA GLY A 156 4.08 0.19 11.21
C GLY A 156 5.35 0.86 10.67
N VAL A 157 6.21 0.12 9.99
CA VAL A 157 7.57 0.58 9.69
C VAL A 157 7.61 1.77 8.71
N VAL A 158 6.59 1.97 7.87
CA VAL A 158 6.64 2.99 6.82
C VAL A 158 6.19 4.37 7.29
N VAL A 159 5.35 4.48 8.33
CA VAL A 159 4.89 5.80 8.76
C VAL A 159 6.03 6.64 9.37
N SER A 160 6.98 5.98 10.05
CA SER A 160 8.18 6.65 10.55
C SER A 160 9.20 7.02 9.46
N ILE A 161 9.18 6.34 8.30
CA ILE A 161 10.09 6.63 7.18
C ILE A 161 9.47 7.73 6.27
N ALA A 162 8.15 7.70 6.07
CA ALA A 162 7.42 8.68 5.25
C ALA A 162 7.45 10.10 5.84
N GLY A 163 7.53 10.24 7.17
CA GLY A 163 7.70 11.54 7.83
C GLY A 163 9.04 12.24 7.57
N SER A 164 9.98 11.64 6.83
CA SER A 164 11.30 12.23 6.62
C SER A 164 11.94 11.96 5.24
N VAL A 165 11.17 11.54 4.24
CA VAL A 165 11.69 11.36 2.86
C VAL A 165 10.81 12.13 1.90
N ILE A 166 11.24 13.35 1.58
CA ILE A 166 10.71 14.14 0.46
C ILE A 166 11.17 13.46 -0.83
N ALA A 167 10.23 13.29 -1.76
CA ALA A 167 10.42 12.67 -3.05
C ALA A 167 11.35 13.50 -3.94
N GLU A 168 12.42 12.88 -4.43
CA GLU A 168 12.97 13.13 -5.76
C GLU A 168 13.91 11.99 -6.18
N GLN A 169 13.62 11.42 -7.35
CA GLN A 169 14.44 10.49 -8.15
C GLN A 169 14.93 9.16 -7.53
N GLU A 170 14.14 8.08 -7.63
CA GLU A 170 14.71 6.71 -7.73
C GLU A 170 13.84 5.78 -8.60
N SER A 171 13.89 5.97 -9.93
CA SER A 171 13.24 5.06 -10.90
C SER A 171 14.24 4.13 -11.63
N SER A 172 15.52 4.09 -11.25
CA SER A 172 16.52 3.28 -11.95
C SER A 172 17.55 2.59 -11.02
N ALA A 173 17.39 2.70 -9.71
CA ALA A 173 18.45 2.32 -8.79
C ALA A 173 18.40 0.84 -8.33
N MET A 174 17.27 0.14 -8.50
CA MET A 174 17.09 -1.23 -7.98
C MET A 174 17.89 -2.33 -8.70
N ASN A 175 18.57 -2.03 -9.81
CA ASN A 175 19.53 -2.94 -10.45
C ASN A 175 21.00 -2.61 -10.12
N LYS A 176 21.27 -1.70 -9.17
CA LYS A 176 22.63 -1.29 -8.78
C LYS A 176 22.79 -1.17 -7.25
N GLY A 177 22.36 -2.20 -6.52
CA GLY A 177 22.49 -2.35 -5.05
C GLY A 177 23.78 -1.80 -4.42
N PRO A 178 24.97 -1.94 -5.03
CA PRO A 178 26.20 -1.47 -4.40
C PRO A 178 26.34 0.05 -4.29
N ARG A 179 25.66 0.86 -5.12
CA ARG A 179 25.92 2.32 -5.22
C ARG A 179 25.02 3.20 -4.35
N LEU A 180 23.88 2.72 -3.90
CA LEU A 180 22.86 3.53 -3.21
C LEU A 180 23.29 3.98 -1.80
N LEU A 181 23.84 3.05 -1.02
CA LEU A 181 24.20 3.28 0.39
C LEU A 181 25.36 4.26 0.62
N THR A 182 26.17 4.53 -0.40
CA THR A 182 27.20 5.58 -0.34
C THR A 182 26.77 6.93 -0.86
N THR A 183 25.67 6.98 -1.60
CA THR A 183 25.32 8.16 -2.38
C THR A 183 24.24 8.97 -1.68
N PHE A 184 23.31 8.31 -0.99
CA PHE A 184 22.15 8.97 -0.41
C PHE A 184 22.05 8.75 1.10
N GLU A 185 22.02 9.87 1.83
CA GLU A 185 21.88 9.91 3.29
C GLU A 185 20.56 9.27 3.76
N SER A 186 19.48 9.42 2.98
CA SER A 186 18.18 8.79 3.25
C SER A 186 18.29 7.26 3.32
N THR A 187 18.96 6.64 2.35
CA THR A 187 19.18 5.18 2.32
C THR A 187 20.02 4.72 3.50
N ARG A 188 21.08 5.47 3.83
CA ARG A 188 21.95 5.17 4.97
C ARG A 188 21.16 5.20 6.27
N ARG A 189 20.38 6.26 6.49
CA ARG A 189 19.52 6.45 7.68
C ARG A 189 18.49 5.33 7.80
N SER A 190 17.79 4.99 6.71
CA SER A 190 16.84 3.87 6.70
C SER A 190 17.48 2.57 7.15
N TYR A 191 18.69 2.25 6.65
CA TYR A 191 19.41 1.06 7.07
C TYR A 191 19.80 1.10 8.56
N THR A 192 20.47 2.17 8.98
CA THR A 192 21.07 2.25 10.31
C THR A 192 20.04 2.34 11.42
N ASP A 193 18.97 3.11 11.20
CA ASP A 193 18.06 3.52 12.26
C ASP A 193 16.86 2.58 12.37
N VAL A 194 16.51 1.89 11.28
CA VAL A 194 15.26 1.10 11.21
C VAL A 194 15.51 -0.32 10.74
N LEU A 195 15.95 -0.49 9.49
CA LEU A 195 15.89 -1.80 8.80
C LEU A 195 16.80 -2.85 9.42
N ARG A 196 17.99 -2.45 9.89
CA ARG A 196 18.96 -3.38 10.47
C ARG A 196 18.46 -4.01 11.77
N SER A 197 17.93 -3.21 12.70
CA SER A 197 17.34 -3.75 13.95
C SER A 197 16.10 -4.57 13.63
N PHE A 198 15.19 -4.05 12.79
CA PHE A 198 13.99 -4.79 12.39
C PHE A 198 14.30 -6.16 11.78
N PHE A 199 15.31 -6.24 10.89
CA PHE A 199 15.72 -7.49 10.28
C PHE A 199 16.20 -8.51 11.33
N ASN A 200 17.11 -8.09 12.22
CA ASN A 200 17.72 -8.99 13.19
C ASN A 200 16.76 -9.41 14.31
N ASP A 201 15.99 -8.45 14.82
CA ASP A 201 15.25 -8.61 16.08
C ASP A 201 13.83 -9.14 15.84
N LYS A 202 13.21 -8.79 14.70
CA LYS A 202 11.84 -9.20 14.36
C LYS A 202 11.82 -10.19 13.19
N LEU A 203 12.33 -9.79 12.02
CA LEU A 203 12.11 -10.53 10.77
C LEU A 203 12.80 -11.90 10.75
N LEU A 204 14.08 -11.96 11.13
CA LEU A 204 14.89 -13.18 11.03
C LEU A 204 14.28 -14.36 11.78
N LEU A 205 13.80 -14.12 13.02
CA LEU A 205 13.18 -15.11 13.89
C LEU A 205 11.75 -15.41 13.47
N ASN A 206 10.93 -14.38 13.21
CA ASN A 206 9.52 -14.59 12.87
C ASN A 206 9.35 -15.29 11.52
N GLN A 207 10.20 -14.95 10.55
CA GLN A 207 10.13 -15.49 9.20
C GLN A 207 10.93 -16.77 9.02
N GLN A 208 11.78 -17.16 9.98
CA GLN A 208 12.56 -18.41 9.90
C GLN A 208 13.31 -18.52 8.56
N LEU A 209 14.03 -17.45 8.18
CA LEU A 209 14.64 -17.28 6.85
C LEU A 209 15.70 -18.32 6.49
N PHE A 210 16.29 -18.98 7.48
CA PHE A 210 17.31 -20.00 7.30
C PHE A 210 16.84 -21.37 7.77
N ALA A 211 15.54 -21.59 8.00
CA ALA A 211 15.04 -22.86 8.52
C ALA A 211 15.00 -23.98 7.46
N SER A 212 14.77 -23.64 6.19
CA SER A 212 14.72 -24.62 5.08
C SER A 212 15.79 -24.36 4.04
N GLU A 213 16.13 -25.41 3.28
CA GLU A 213 17.09 -25.33 2.18
C GLU A 213 16.65 -24.35 1.10
N GLU A 214 15.36 -24.36 0.73
CA GLU A 214 14.79 -23.42 -0.24
C GLU A 214 14.99 -21.95 0.18
N ARG A 215 14.77 -21.63 1.46
CA ARG A 215 14.91 -20.26 1.96
C ARG A 215 16.38 -19.86 2.09
N CYS A 216 17.24 -20.79 2.49
CA CYS A 216 18.69 -20.58 2.45
C CYS A 216 19.16 -20.27 1.03
N GLN A 217 18.66 -21.01 0.03
CA GLN A 217 19.02 -20.80 -1.38
C GLN A 217 18.63 -19.40 -1.85
N LYS A 218 17.42 -18.91 -1.51
CA LYS A 218 16.99 -17.53 -1.84
C LYS A 218 17.94 -16.46 -1.30
N ILE A 219 18.62 -16.71 -0.17
CA ILE A 219 19.61 -15.77 0.39
C ILE A 219 20.96 -15.93 -0.33
N LEU A 220 21.35 -17.16 -0.67
CA LEU A 220 22.57 -17.42 -1.43
C LEU A 220 22.52 -16.81 -2.83
N ASP A 221 21.35 -16.81 -3.48
CA ASP A 221 21.13 -16.21 -4.80
C ASP A 221 21.33 -14.68 -4.80
N LEU A 222 21.27 -14.03 -3.63
CA LEU A 222 21.57 -12.60 -3.47
C LEU A 222 23.07 -12.31 -3.31
N ILE A 223 23.91 -13.33 -3.18
CA ILE A 223 25.36 -13.19 -3.03
C ILE A 223 26.01 -13.21 -4.43
N PRO A 224 26.67 -12.13 -4.87
CA PRO A 224 27.22 -12.07 -6.23
C PRO A 224 28.38 -13.04 -6.51
N ASP A 225 29.11 -13.48 -5.48
CA ASP A 225 30.24 -14.41 -5.62
C ASP A 225 29.80 -15.85 -5.35
N GLU A 226 29.72 -16.65 -6.41
CA GLU A 226 29.31 -18.06 -6.35
C GLU A 226 30.22 -18.93 -5.46
N ASN A 227 31.50 -18.59 -5.33
CA ASN A 227 32.42 -19.35 -4.46
C ASN A 227 32.07 -19.11 -3.00
N VAL A 228 31.76 -17.86 -2.64
CA VAL A 228 31.33 -17.48 -1.29
C VAL A 228 29.97 -18.10 -0.98
N ALA A 229 29.03 -18.06 -1.92
CA ALA A 229 27.74 -18.72 -1.78
C ALA A 229 27.89 -20.25 -1.56
N SER A 230 28.76 -20.90 -2.34
CA SER A 230 29.04 -22.34 -2.21
C SER A 230 29.73 -22.69 -0.88
N GLU A 231 30.66 -21.84 -0.41
CA GLU A 231 31.29 -21.99 0.91
C GLU A 231 30.25 -21.93 2.04
N LEU A 232 29.36 -20.93 1.99
CA LEU A 232 28.27 -20.78 2.96
C LEU A 232 27.29 -21.96 2.91
N HIS A 233 26.91 -22.40 1.71
CA HIS A 233 26.06 -23.57 1.53
C HIS A 233 26.68 -24.82 2.16
N GLY A 234 27.97 -25.08 1.88
CA GLY A 234 28.70 -26.20 2.48
C GLY A 234 28.73 -26.15 4.02
N LYS A 235 28.97 -24.95 4.60
CA LYS A 235 28.94 -24.72 6.05
C LYS A 235 27.56 -25.03 6.65
N TRP A 236 26.47 -24.64 5.98
CA TRP A 236 25.11 -24.85 6.46
C TRP A 236 24.64 -26.31 6.35
N GLN A 237 25.17 -27.07 5.39
CA GLN A 237 24.88 -28.50 5.22
C GLN A 237 25.71 -29.40 6.16
N GLY A 238 26.98 -29.05 6.38
CA GLY A 238 27.90 -29.83 7.22
C GLY A 238 27.54 -29.82 8.72
N ASN A 239 26.68 -28.91 9.16
CA ASN A 239 26.40 -28.67 10.57
C ASN A 239 25.25 -29.50 11.17
N ARG A 240 24.81 -30.59 10.52
CA ARG A 240 23.75 -31.50 11.03
C ARG A 240 24.06 -32.19 12.36
N ARG A 241 25.28 -32.03 12.91
CA ARG A 241 25.79 -32.74 14.10
C ARG A 241 25.76 -31.96 15.42
N SER A 242 25.34 -30.70 15.45
CA SER A 242 25.24 -29.93 16.70
C SER A 242 23.84 -30.04 17.31
N SER A 243 23.45 -31.26 17.69
CA SER A 243 22.22 -31.52 18.45
C SER A 243 22.31 -31.08 19.93
N LEU A 244 23.15 -30.09 20.28
CA LEU A 244 23.43 -29.75 21.69
C LEU A 244 23.68 -28.26 22.01
N SER A 245 23.56 -27.31 21.08
CA SER A 245 23.47 -25.89 21.46
C SER A 245 22.03 -25.38 21.32
N LYS A 246 21.53 -24.65 22.33
CA LYS A 246 20.21 -24.02 22.35
C LYS A 246 20.09 -22.84 21.36
N GLU A 247 21.08 -22.63 20.51
CA GLU A 247 21.19 -21.45 19.67
C GLU A 247 20.26 -21.57 18.46
N ASP A 248 19.52 -20.50 18.17
CA ASP A 248 18.60 -20.45 17.04
C ASP A 248 19.37 -20.60 15.70
N ILE A 249 18.86 -21.48 14.83
CA ILE A 249 19.50 -21.81 13.55
C ILE A 249 19.59 -20.59 12.63
N ASN A 250 18.62 -19.68 12.67
CA ASN A 250 18.62 -18.44 11.88
C ASN A 250 19.66 -17.48 12.40
N ALA A 251 19.72 -17.27 13.72
CA ALA A 251 20.74 -16.42 14.32
C ALA A 251 22.15 -16.94 13.99
N THR A 252 22.36 -18.26 14.12
CA THR A 252 23.65 -18.90 13.83
C THR A 252 24.05 -18.77 12.37
N ARG A 253 23.16 -19.10 11.43
CA ARG A 253 23.45 -19.03 9.99
C ARG A 253 23.62 -17.59 9.51
N TRP A 254 22.85 -16.66 10.06
CA TRP A 254 23.03 -15.23 9.80
C TRP A 254 24.39 -14.71 10.29
N ASP A 255 24.86 -15.15 11.46
CA ASP A 255 26.17 -14.74 11.96
C ASP A 255 27.33 -15.30 11.14
N GLN A 256 27.21 -16.56 10.70
CA GLN A 256 28.14 -17.18 9.76
C GLN A 256 28.20 -16.41 8.42
N LEU A 257 27.04 -15.98 7.90
CA LEU A 257 26.95 -15.17 6.69
C LEU A 257 27.67 -13.83 6.85
N LYS A 258 27.35 -13.07 7.91
CA LYS A 258 28.01 -11.77 8.19
C LYS A 258 29.52 -11.95 8.31
N THR A 259 29.98 -12.92 9.10
CA THR A 259 31.41 -13.16 9.36
C THR A 259 32.14 -13.52 8.07
N THR A 260 31.54 -14.36 7.22
CA THR A 260 32.15 -14.77 5.94
C THR A 260 32.25 -13.58 4.98
N LEU A 261 31.16 -12.83 4.79
CA LEU A 261 31.11 -11.65 3.89
C LEU A 261 31.97 -10.47 4.38
N GLN A 262 32.16 -10.33 5.69
CA GLN A 262 32.95 -9.24 6.28
C GLN A 262 34.41 -9.62 6.56
N SER A 263 34.81 -10.86 6.25
CA SER A 263 36.20 -11.31 6.38
C SER A 263 37.14 -10.51 5.44
N GLY A 264 38.40 -10.34 5.86
CA GLY A 264 39.39 -9.53 5.14
C GLY A 264 39.64 -9.97 3.68
N LYS A 265 39.42 -11.26 3.37
CA LYS A 265 39.57 -11.86 2.05
C LYS A 265 38.55 -11.32 1.03
N HIS A 266 37.31 -11.07 1.47
CA HIS A 266 36.19 -10.67 0.62
C HIS A 266 35.87 -9.16 0.67
N LYS A 267 36.45 -8.43 1.63
CA LYS A 267 36.37 -6.96 1.72
C LYS A 267 36.92 -6.24 0.48
N ALA A 268 37.91 -6.82 -0.20
CA ALA A 268 38.54 -6.24 -1.39
C ALA A 268 37.71 -6.43 -2.69
N GLN A 269 36.71 -7.32 -2.69
CA GLN A 269 35.91 -7.68 -3.88
C GLN A 269 34.55 -6.94 -3.98
N GLY A 270 34.31 -5.93 -3.12
CA GLY A 270 33.04 -5.18 -3.12
C GLY A 270 31.90 -5.83 -2.31
N LEU A 271 32.13 -7.01 -1.70
CA LEU A 271 31.14 -7.76 -0.93
C LEU A 271 30.80 -7.16 0.45
N ARG A 272 31.47 -6.06 0.86
CA ARG A 272 31.23 -5.39 2.14
C ARG A 272 29.75 -5.01 2.35
N ARG A 273 29.03 -4.70 1.27
CA ARG A 273 27.63 -4.22 1.30
C ARG A 273 26.61 -5.31 1.04
N CYS A 274 27.03 -6.53 0.73
CA CYS A 274 26.11 -7.64 0.46
C CYS A 274 25.17 -7.89 1.66
N VAL A 275 25.65 -7.74 2.90
CA VAL A 275 24.80 -7.81 4.10
C VAL A 275 23.73 -6.72 4.10
N GLU A 276 24.08 -5.50 3.70
CA GLU A 276 23.14 -4.38 3.62
C GLU A 276 22.09 -4.67 2.55
N GLU A 277 22.52 -5.09 1.35
CA GLU A 277 21.66 -5.45 0.22
C GLU A 277 20.67 -6.57 0.53
N ILE A 278 21.10 -7.60 1.27
CA ILE A 278 20.20 -8.65 1.75
C ILE A 278 19.15 -8.04 2.67
N VAL A 279 19.54 -7.21 3.65
CA VAL A 279 18.57 -6.55 4.55
C VAL A 279 17.58 -5.71 3.74
N PHE A 280 18.03 -4.86 2.80
CA PHE A 280 17.15 -4.08 1.93
C PHE A 280 16.21 -4.96 1.10
N SER A 281 16.70 -6.09 0.59
CA SER A 281 15.91 -6.99 -0.24
C SER A 281 14.69 -7.51 0.52
N TYR A 282 14.85 -7.81 1.81
CA TYR A 282 13.80 -8.37 2.66
C TYR A 282 13.00 -7.35 3.49
N THR A 283 13.50 -6.12 3.70
CA THR A 283 12.86 -5.18 4.63
C THR A 283 12.49 -3.83 4.02
N TYR A 284 13.09 -3.45 2.89
CA TYR A 284 12.79 -2.16 2.30
C TYR A 284 11.41 -2.18 1.62
N PRO A 285 10.55 -1.17 1.87
CA PRO A 285 9.21 -1.14 1.31
C PRO A 285 9.26 -1.13 -0.23
N ARG A 286 8.37 -1.90 -0.85
CA ARG A 286 8.16 -1.86 -2.30
C ARG A 286 6.94 -1.00 -2.57
N LEU A 287 7.14 0.06 -3.34
CA LEU A 287 6.10 1.02 -3.69
C LEU A 287 5.58 0.73 -5.09
N ASP A 288 4.27 0.78 -5.28
CA ASP A 288 3.70 0.85 -6.61
C ASP A 288 3.87 2.28 -7.15
N MET A 289 4.76 2.42 -8.14
CA MET A 289 5.10 3.69 -8.75
C MET A 289 3.92 4.29 -9.51
N GLU A 290 3.06 3.46 -10.10
CA GLU A 290 1.97 3.90 -10.95
C GLU A 290 0.89 4.62 -10.14
N VAL A 291 0.70 4.21 -8.88
CA VAL A 291 -0.18 4.86 -7.90
C VAL A 291 0.32 6.26 -7.53
N SER A 292 1.64 6.44 -7.48
CA SER A 292 2.28 7.68 -7.01
C SER A 292 2.44 8.70 -8.14
N LYS A 293 2.75 8.24 -9.36
CA LYS A 293 3.18 9.09 -10.48
C LYS A 293 2.02 9.74 -11.25
N HIS A 294 0.89 9.05 -11.37
CA HIS A 294 -0.21 9.50 -12.23
C HIS A 294 -1.24 10.33 -11.47
N MET A 295 -1.52 11.53 -11.96
CA MET A 295 -2.49 12.46 -11.36
C MET A 295 -3.94 11.97 -11.41
N ASN A 296 -4.28 11.08 -12.35
CA ASN A 296 -5.61 10.51 -12.51
C ASN A 296 -5.79 9.16 -11.80
N HIS A 297 -4.80 8.72 -11.02
CA HIS A 297 -4.89 7.44 -10.32
C HIS A 297 -5.89 7.52 -9.16
N LEU A 298 -6.85 6.58 -9.15
CA LEU A 298 -7.86 6.45 -8.10
C LEU A 298 -7.34 5.58 -6.95
N LEU A 299 -7.59 5.97 -5.70
CA LEU A 299 -7.23 5.18 -4.53
C LEU A 299 -8.46 4.84 -3.70
N LYS A 300 -8.51 3.61 -3.19
CA LYS A 300 -9.54 3.18 -2.24
C LYS A 300 -9.68 4.15 -1.07
N ALA A 301 -10.90 4.60 -0.81
CA ALA A 301 -11.21 5.51 0.28
C ALA A 301 -10.97 4.86 1.66
N PRO A 302 -10.52 5.64 2.66
CA PRO A 302 -10.54 5.19 4.05
C PRO A 302 -11.98 4.88 4.48
N PHE A 303 -12.10 4.03 5.50
CA PHE A 303 -13.35 3.51 6.05
C PHE A 303 -14.18 2.62 5.11
N CYS A 304 -13.74 2.39 3.87
CA CYS A 304 -14.36 1.40 3.00
C CYS A 304 -14.20 -0.02 3.55
N ILE A 305 -15.13 -0.89 3.18
CA ILE A 305 -15.03 -2.32 3.52
C ILE A 305 -14.20 -3.04 2.48
N HIS A 306 -13.36 -3.98 2.89
CA HIS A 306 -12.64 -4.85 1.97
C HIS A 306 -13.52 -6.05 1.59
N PRO A 307 -13.93 -6.21 0.32
CA PRO A 307 -14.98 -7.15 -0.06
C PRO A 307 -14.61 -8.62 0.20
N LYS A 308 -13.31 -8.97 0.15
CA LYS A 308 -12.86 -10.34 0.41
C LYS A 308 -12.65 -10.66 1.89
N THR A 309 -12.50 -9.66 2.76
CA THR A 309 -12.16 -9.91 4.18
C THR A 309 -13.22 -9.35 5.14
N GLY A 310 -14.17 -8.56 4.66
CA GLY A 310 -15.16 -7.87 5.47
C GLY A 310 -14.58 -6.79 6.40
N ARG A 311 -13.25 -6.56 6.37
CA ARG A 311 -12.55 -5.63 7.26
C ARG A 311 -12.76 -4.18 6.83
N VAL A 312 -12.89 -3.30 7.81
CA VAL A 312 -12.93 -1.85 7.60
C VAL A 312 -11.52 -1.33 7.31
N CYS A 313 -11.36 -0.49 6.28
CA CYS A 313 -10.09 0.20 5.99
C CYS A 313 -9.85 1.33 6.99
N VAL A 314 -9.31 1.02 8.16
CA VAL A 314 -9.09 1.99 9.25
C VAL A 314 -7.79 2.78 9.06
N PRO A 315 -7.74 4.08 9.42
CA PRO A 315 -6.48 4.81 9.57
C PRO A 315 -5.59 4.18 10.63
N ILE A 316 -4.28 4.31 10.47
CA ILE A 316 -3.27 3.77 11.39
C ILE A 316 -2.57 4.93 12.08
N ASP A 317 -2.44 4.86 13.40
CA ASP A 317 -1.75 5.89 14.17
C ASP A 317 -0.24 5.83 13.88
N PRO A 318 0.37 6.89 13.31
CA PRO A 318 1.81 6.97 13.07
C PRO A 318 2.66 6.66 14.30
N ASN A 319 2.22 7.10 15.48
CA ASN A 319 3.02 7.07 16.71
C ASN A 319 2.98 5.71 17.41
N ASN A 320 1.94 4.93 17.16
CA ASN A 320 1.68 3.62 17.78
C ASN A 320 1.50 2.52 16.72
N CYS A 321 2.20 2.68 15.60
CA CYS A 321 2.00 1.87 14.41
C CYS A 321 2.53 0.44 14.55
N ASP A 322 3.44 0.20 15.49
CA ASP A 322 3.95 -1.14 15.86
C ASP A 322 2.89 -2.00 16.57
N ASP A 323 1.89 -1.37 17.19
CA ASP A 323 0.79 -2.05 17.91
C ASP A 323 -0.39 -2.39 16.98
N PHE A 324 -0.32 -1.97 15.71
CA PHE A 324 -1.39 -2.24 14.75
C PHE A 324 -1.42 -3.72 14.37
N ASP A 325 -2.51 -4.40 14.71
CA ASP A 325 -2.79 -5.76 14.30
C ASP A 325 -3.87 -5.80 13.18
N PRO A 326 -3.50 -6.13 11.93
CA PRO A 326 -4.44 -6.32 10.83
C PRO A 326 -5.51 -7.37 11.10
N ALA A 327 -5.23 -8.36 11.97
CA ALA A 327 -6.17 -9.42 12.31
C ALA A 327 -7.26 -8.94 13.29
N ALA A 328 -6.98 -7.90 14.08
CA ALA A 328 -7.90 -7.28 15.03
C ALA A 328 -8.74 -6.14 14.42
N VAL A 329 -8.49 -5.77 13.16
CA VAL A 329 -9.28 -4.76 12.46
C VAL A 329 -10.76 -5.17 12.40
N PRO A 330 -11.70 -4.30 12.79
CA PRO A 330 -13.12 -4.64 12.84
C PRO A 330 -13.64 -5.15 11.50
N THR A 331 -14.54 -6.14 11.56
CA THR A 331 -15.28 -6.62 10.39
C THR A 331 -16.73 -6.17 10.39
N LEU A 332 -17.43 -6.41 9.29
CA LEU A 332 -18.89 -6.31 9.24
C LEU A 332 -19.53 -7.62 9.72
N SER A 333 -19.43 -7.91 11.02
CA SER A 333 -20.31 -8.88 11.67
C SER A 333 -21.48 -8.16 12.35
N GLN A 334 -22.60 -8.87 12.58
CA GLN A 334 -23.76 -8.28 13.25
C GLN A 334 -23.40 -7.73 14.64
N GLU A 335 -22.62 -8.47 15.42
CA GLU A 335 -22.21 -8.09 16.77
C GLU A 335 -21.34 -6.83 16.79
N GLU A 336 -20.37 -6.72 15.88
CA GLU A 336 -19.50 -5.54 15.76
C GLU A 336 -20.29 -4.30 15.33
N LEU A 337 -21.24 -4.47 14.40
CA LEU A 337 -22.13 -3.38 13.97
C LEU A 337 -22.99 -2.85 15.12
N GLU A 338 -23.59 -3.73 15.91
CA GLU A 338 -24.41 -3.36 17.07
C GLU A 338 -23.57 -2.67 18.15
N SER A 339 -22.39 -3.21 18.46
CA SER A 339 -21.45 -2.63 19.41
C SER A 339 -21.00 -1.22 18.99
N ALA A 340 -20.58 -1.05 17.73
CA ALA A 340 -20.14 0.24 17.19
C ALA A 340 -21.27 1.28 17.19
N TYR A 341 -22.50 0.88 16.85
CA TYR A 341 -23.65 1.76 16.86
C TYR A 341 -23.97 2.24 18.28
N ASN A 342 -23.94 1.34 19.26
CA ASN A 342 -24.17 1.67 20.66
C ASN A 342 -23.09 2.62 21.21
N ALA A 343 -21.82 2.41 20.86
CA ALA A 343 -20.72 3.30 21.24
C ALA A 343 -20.89 4.71 20.65
N LYS A 344 -21.28 4.83 19.38
CA LYS A 344 -21.57 6.11 18.72
C LYS A 344 -22.72 6.87 19.40
N LEU A 345 -23.78 6.17 19.80
CA LEU A 345 -24.88 6.76 20.55
C LEU A 345 -24.44 7.28 21.93
N GLN A 346 -23.55 6.56 22.63
CA GLN A 346 -23.00 7.01 23.91
C GLN A 346 -22.12 8.26 23.75
N GLN A 347 -21.25 8.29 22.73
CA GLN A 347 -20.42 9.48 22.44
C GLN A 347 -21.28 10.71 22.13
N SER A 348 -22.30 10.57 21.29
CA SER A 348 -23.24 11.66 20.97
C SER A 348 -23.96 12.18 22.21
N LYS A 349 -24.43 11.29 23.09
CA LYS A 349 -25.04 11.67 24.38
C LYS A 349 -24.08 12.42 25.29
N ASN A 350 -22.81 12.03 25.31
CA ASN A 350 -21.79 12.69 26.14
C ASN A 350 -21.45 14.09 25.61
N SER A 351 -21.34 14.28 24.29
CA SER A 351 -21.08 15.59 23.67
C SER A 351 -22.24 16.58 23.78
N LEU A 352 -23.47 16.11 24.02
CA LEU A 352 -24.65 16.96 24.27
C LEU A 352 -24.77 17.39 25.74
N ASN A 353 -24.07 16.70 26.65
CA ASN A 353 -24.10 16.94 28.10
C ASN A 353 -22.85 17.67 28.63
N SER A 354 -21.86 17.94 27.76
CA SER A 354 -20.67 18.76 28.01
C SER A 354 -20.83 20.13 27.38
#